data_AF-A0A914CYP8-F1
#
_entry.id   AF-A0A914CYP8-F1
#
_cell.length_a   1.000
_cell.length_b   1.000
_cell.length_c   1.000
_cell.angle_alpha   90.00
_cell.angle_beta   90.00
_cell.angle_gamma   90.00
#
_symmetry.space_group_name_H-M   'P 1'
#
loop_
_entity.id
_entity.type
_entity.pdbx_description
1 polymer ?
#
loop_
_entity_poly.entity_id
_entity_poly.type
_entity_poly.pdbx_seq_one_letter_code
_entity_poly.pdbx_strand_id
1 'polypeptide(L)'
;MRKLHKVLAITAIGIGLPSLTYLHKNDYSLTNIGIARFARAGDMVIKTLADYKWSLYGLNPDSEEYREELSKAHQRGADRLLKLARSNGGIFIKMGQQLGTLQYLLPIEYTSTLSVLHSKAPESKLSDLEKVFNNSLGTKLEEVFVDFNTQPYGVASLAQVYSARLKSSGEKVAVKIQHPFVKSRTVIDLATIEVGL
;
A
#
# COMPACT_ATOMS: atom_id res chain seq x y z
N MET A 1 10.54 -25.94 28.21
CA MET A 1 9.67 -25.83 27.01
C MET A 1 8.22 -25.38 27.26
N ARG A 2 7.61 -25.62 28.45
CA ARG A 2 6.25 -25.12 28.81
C ARG A 2 6.13 -23.60 29.05
N LYS A 3 7.22 -22.91 29.43
CA LYS A 3 7.19 -21.46 29.73
C LYS A 3 7.11 -20.57 28.48
N LEU A 4 7.69 -20.98 27.36
CA LEU A 4 7.74 -20.20 26.12
C LEU A 4 6.37 -20.11 25.40
N HIS A 5 5.56 -21.17 25.49
CA HIS A 5 4.20 -21.23 24.93
C HIS A 5 3.22 -20.30 25.65
N LYS A 6 3.39 -20.10 26.97
CA LYS A 6 2.59 -19.11 27.73
C LYS A 6 2.97 -17.68 27.36
N VAL A 7 4.26 -17.39 27.16
CA VAL A 7 4.72 -16.04 26.80
C VAL A 7 4.21 -15.61 25.40
N LEU A 8 4.19 -16.52 24.42
CA LEU A 8 3.69 -16.23 23.07
C LEU A 8 2.15 -16.06 23.02
N ALA A 9 1.41 -16.86 23.79
CA ALA A 9 -0.05 -16.73 23.88
C ALA A 9 -0.47 -15.45 24.62
N ILE A 10 0.31 -15.03 25.63
CA ILE A 10 0.06 -13.79 26.39
C ILE A 10 0.40 -12.54 25.56
N THR A 11 1.42 -12.60 24.70
CA THR A 11 1.75 -11.47 23.80
C THR A 11 0.77 -11.31 22.64
N ALA A 12 0.16 -12.40 22.15
CA ALA A 12 -0.87 -12.33 21.10
C ALA A 12 -2.19 -11.69 21.58
N ILE A 13 -2.52 -11.80 22.88
CA ILE A 13 -3.75 -11.24 23.46
C ILE A 13 -3.53 -9.80 23.97
N GLY A 14 -2.32 -9.47 24.43
CA GLY A 14 -2.01 -8.19 25.08
C GLY A 14 -2.08 -6.94 24.19
N ILE A 15 -1.94 -7.08 22.87
CA ILE A 15 -1.91 -5.93 21.94
C ILE A 15 -3.26 -5.75 21.22
N GLY A 16 -4.06 -6.82 21.10
CA GLY A 16 -5.29 -6.82 20.29
C GLY A 16 -6.48 -6.10 20.93
N LEU A 17 -6.69 -6.28 22.24
CA LEU A 17 -7.87 -5.74 22.93
C LEU A 17 -7.80 -4.25 23.27
N PRO A 18 -6.69 -3.70 23.82
CA PRO A 18 -6.63 -2.28 24.17
C PRO A 18 -6.76 -1.36 22.95
N SER A 19 -6.26 -1.83 21.80
CA SER A 19 -6.32 -1.15 20.51
C SER A 19 -7.75 -0.95 20.00
N LEU A 20 -8.70 -1.82 20.34
CA LEU A 20 -10.07 -1.74 19.84
C LEU A 20 -10.93 -0.75 20.64
N THR A 21 -10.73 -0.66 21.96
CA THR A 21 -11.47 0.26 22.83
C THR A 21 -10.95 1.70 22.76
N TYR A 22 -9.67 1.90 22.43
CA TYR A 22 -9.07 3.23 22.29
C TYR A 22 -9.50 3.95 21.01
N LEU A 23 -10.02 3.22 20.01
CA LEU A 23 -10.52 3.76 18.74
C LEU A 23 -11.85 4.55 18.86
N HIS A 24 -12.50 4.58 20.03
CA HIS A 24 -13.85 5.15 20.19
C HIS A 24 -13.88 6.54 20.87
N LYS A 25 -12.75 7.16 21.25
CA LYS A 25 -12.75 8.49 21.91
C LYS A 25 -11.81 9.51 21.23
N ASN A 26 -12.46 10.46 20.55
CA ASN A 26 -12.13 11.84 20.12
C ASN A 26 -10.68 12.32 19.82
N ASP A 27 -10.59 13.03 18.67
CA ASP A 27 -9.67 14.12 18.25
C ASP A 27 -8.17 13.84 17.94
N TYR A 28 -7.85 12.64 17.45
CA TYR A 28 -6.52 12.26 16.92
C TYR A 28 -6.58 11.64 15.51
N SER A 29 -7.38 12.19 14.60
CA SER A 29 -7.77 11.45 13.38
C SER A 29 -6.60 10.97 12.51
N LEU A 30 -5.51 11.73 12.37
CA LEU A 30 -4.34 11.35 11.56
C LEU A 30 -3.41 10.35 12.28
N THR A 31 -3.12 10.58 13.57
CA THR A 31 -2.31 9.66 14.40
C THR A 31 -3.00 8.32 14.58
N ASN A 32 -4.33 8.31 14.73
CA ASN A 32 -5.14 7.10 14.82
C ASN A 32 -5.08 6.27 13.53
N ILE A 33 -5.05 6.93 12.36
CA ILE A 33 -4.88 6.22 11.08
C ILE A 33 -3.47 5.61 11.00
N GLY A 34 -2.43 6.33 11.43
CA GLY A 34 -1.06 5.81 11.49
C GLY A 34 -0.94 4.57 12.39
N ILE A 35 -1.42 4.67 13.63
CA ILE A 35 -1.45 3.55 14.60
C ILE A 35 -2.25 2.36 14.03
N ALA A 36 -3.42 2.61 13.45
CA ALA A 36 -4.23 1.55 12.86
C ALA A 36 -3.56 0.86 11.65
N ARG A 37 -2.73 1.58 10.89
CA ARG A 37 -1.95 0.99 9.78
C ARG A 37 -0.82 0.11 10.31
N PHE A 38 -0.13 0.54 11.36
CA PHE A 38 0.91 -0.26 12.03
C PHE A 38 0.36 -1.48 12.74
N ALA A 39 -0.75 -1.33 13.46
CA ALA A 39 -1.41 -2.45 14.13
C ALA A 39 -1.80 -3.53 13.12
N ARG A 40 -2.35 -3.15 11.96
CA ARG A 40 -2.65 -4.09 10.86
C ARG A 40 -1.39 -4.75 10.29
N ALA A 41 -0.29 -4.01 10.15
CA ALA A 41 0.97 -4.55 9.69
C ALA A 41 1.58 -5.55 10.69
N GLY A 42 1.57 -5.20 11.99
CA GLY A 42 2.03 -6.06 13.07
C GLY A 42 1.21 -7.35 13.18
N ASP A 43 -0.12 -7.24 13.15
CA ASP A 43 -1.03 -8.39 13.13
C ASP A 43 -0.76 -9.31 11.93
N MET A 44 -0.55 -8.74 10.74
CA MET A 44 -0.19 -9.50 9.54
C MET A 44 1.14 -10.25 9.70
N VAL A 45 2.18 -9.60 10.22
CA VAL A 45 3.50 -10.21 10.45
C VAL A 45 3.40 -11.34 11.46
N ILE A 46 2.72 -11.12 12.59
CA ILE A 46 2.52 -12.14 13.63
C ILE A 46 1.82 -13.37 13.05
N LYS A 47 0.74 -13.17 12.29
CA LYS A 47 0.00 -14.27 11.64
C LYS A 47 0.86 -15.02 10.63
N THR A 48 1.68 -14.31 9.85
CA THR A 48 2.56 -14.94 8.87
C THR A 48 3.67 -15.75 9.54
N LEU A 49 4.33 -15.20 10.56
CA LEU A 49 5.36 -15.94 11.32
C LEU A 49 4.78 -17.17 12.03
N ALA A 50 3.60 -17.04 12.62
CA ALA A 50 2.91 -18.15 13.27
C ALA A 50 2.52 -19.24 12.25
N ASP A 51 2.04 -18.86 11.07
CA ASP A 51 1.69 -19.77 9.99
C ASP A 51 2.90 -20.56 9.49
N TYR A 52 4.04 -19.90 9.25
CA TYR A 52 5.29 -20.60 8.89
C TYR A 52 5.74 -21.55 9.98
N LYS A 53 5.73 -21.09 11.24
CA LYS A 53 6.15 -21.91 12.37
C LYS A 53 5.27 -23.14 12.54
N TRP A 54 3.95 -23.02 12.39
CA TRP A 54 3.03 -24.14 12.53
C TRP A 54 3.06 -25.08 11.33
N SER A 55 3.11 -24.55 10.12
CA SER A 55 3.09 -25.35 8.89
C SER A 55 4.35 -26.20 8.73
N LEU A 56 5.48 -25.69 9.21
CA LEU A 56 6.78 -26.37 9.12
C LEU A 56 7.15 -27.11 10.41
N TYR A 57 6.26 -27.15 11.40
CA TYR A 57 6.58 -27.73 12.70
C TYR A 57 6.74 -29.26 12.60
N GLY A 58 7.92 -29.75 12.96
CA GLY A 58 8.20 -31.19 12.99
C GLY A 58 8.52 -31.81 11.62
N LEU A 59 8.55 -31.01 10.56
CA LEU A 59 8.96 -31.45 9.23
C LEU A 59 10.49 -31.43 9.09
N ASN A 60 11.02 -32.38 8.32
CA ASN A 60 12.46 -32.42 8.01
C ASN A 60 12.77 -31.41 6.88
N PRO A 61 13.69 -30.45 7.08
CA PRO A 61 14.05 -29.45 6.06
C PRO A 61 14.46 -30.01 4.69
N ASP A 62 15.01 -31.23 4.65
CA ASP A 62 15.45 -31.87 3.40
C ASP A 62 14.34 -32.68 2.71
N SER A 63 13.16 -32.81 3.32
CA SER A 63 12.04 -33.54 2.76
C SER A 63 11.30 -32.76 1.68
N GLU A 64 10.71 -33.49 0.73
CA GLU A 64 9.84 -32.90 -0.29
C GLU A 64 8.58 -32.28 0.33
N GLU A 65 8.02 -32.93 1.36
CA GLU A 65 6.89 -32.42 2.15
C GLU A 65 7.18 -31.04 2.76
N TYR A 66 8.37 -30.83 3.31
CA TYR A 66 8.79 -29.52 3.83
C TYR A 66 8.79 -28.44 2.75
N ARG A 67 9.29 -28.76 1.54
CA ARG A 67 9.34 -27.80 0.42
C ARG A 67 7.94 -27.43 -0.06
N GLU A 68 7.03 -28.40 -0.11
CA GLU A 68 5.65 -28.17 -0.49
C GLU A 68 4.92 -27.28 0.54
N GLU A 69 5.02 -27.60 1.83
CA GLU A 69 4.41 -26.80 2.90
C GLU A 69 5.04 -25.40 3.01
N LEU A 70 6.33 -25.28 2.73
CA LEU A 70 7.02 -23.99 2.65
C LEU A 70 6.46 -23.12 1.52
N SER A 71 6.27 -23.68 0.33
CA SER A 71 5.66 -22.97 -0.81
C SER A 71 4.22 -22.53 -0.49
N LYS A 72 3.40 -23.40 0.12
CA LYS A 72 2.05 -23.04 0.57
C LYS A 72 2.07 -21.93 1.61
N ALA A 73 3.00 -21.96 2.56
CA ALA A 73 3.18 -20.91 3.55
C ALA A 73 3.62 -19.58 2.90
N HIS A 74 4.51 -19.63 1.90
CA HIS A 74 4.88 -18.47 1.08
C HIS A 74 3.66 -17.85 0.39
N GLN A 75 2.81 -18.67 -0.25
CA GLN A 75 1.60 -18.18 -0.92
C GLN A 75 0.64 -17.49 0.06
N ARG A 76 0.35 -18.11 1.22
CA ARG A 76 -0.51 -17.48 2.23
C ARG A 76 0.10 -16.20 2.79
N GLY A 77 1.42 -16.15 2.97
CA GLY A 77 2.15 -14.95 3.37
C GLY A 77 2.03 -13.82 2.33
N ALA A 78 2.19 -14.15 1.05
CA ALA A 78 2.04 -13.23 -0.07
C ALA A 78 0.62 -12.64 -0.14
N ASP A 79 -0.41 -13.47 0.00
CA ASP A 79 -1.81 -13.04 -0.01
C ASP A 79 -2.13 -12.07 1.13
N ARG A 80 -1.62 -12.34 2.34
CA ARG A 80 -1.77 -11.46 3.50
C ARG A 80 -1.09 -10.11 3.27
N LEU A 81 0.11 -10.11 2.70
CA LEU A 81 0.84 -8.89 2.37
C LEU A 81 0.12 -8.07 1.28
N LEU A 82 -0.40 -8.72 0.25
CA LEU A 82 -1.22 -8.06 -0.77
C LEU A 82 -2.47 -7.41 -0.16
N LYS A 83 -3.16 -8.14 0.73
CA LYS A 83 -4.34 -7.63 1.45
C LYS A 83 -3.98 -6.42 2.31
N LEU A 84 -2.85 -6.47 3.03
CA LEU A 84 -2.35 -5.33 3.82
C LEU A 84 -2.06 -4.13 2.92
N ALA A 85 -1.34 -4.33 1.81
CA ALA A 85 -0.98 -3.27 0.88
C ALA A 85 -2.22 -2.55 0.34
N ARG A 86 -3.24 -3.31 -0.09
CA ARG A 86 -4.53 -2.77 -0.53
C ARG A 86 -5.29 -2.04 0.58
N SER A 87 -5.28 -2.58 1.79
CA SER A 87 -6.02 -2.03 2.93
C SER A 87 -5.39 -0.75 3.51
N ASN A 88 -4.06 -0.64 3.46
CA ASN A 88 -3.35 0.55 3.95
C ASN A 88 -3.19 1.60 2.84
N GLY A 89 -3.02 1.19 1.58
CA GLY A 89 -2.76 2.10 0.47
C GLY A 89 -1.42 2.83 0.60
N GLY A 90 -1.24 3.91 -0.17
CA GLY A 90 -0.11 4.83 -0.03
C GLY A 90 1.24 4.13 -0.13
N ILE A 91 2.12 4.38 0.85
CA ILE A 91 3.45 3.77 0.92
C ILE A 91 3.43 2.23 0.87
N PHE A 92 2.41 1.56 1.41
CA PHE A 92 2.33 0.09 1.40
C PHE A 92 2.09 -0.48 -0.01
N ILE A 93 1.37 0.24 -0.87
CA ILE A 93 1.22 -0.14 -2.29
C ILE A 93 2.57 -0.03 -3.01
N LYS A 94 3.31 1.06 -2.75
CA LYS A 94 4.63 1.26 -3.35
C LYS A 94 5.63 0.21 -2.90
N MET A 95 5.63 -0.13 -1.60
CA MET A 95 6.44 -1.23 -1.08
C MET A 95 6.07 -2.55 -1.75
N GLY A 96 4.78 -2.86 -1.87
CA GLY A 96 4.33 -4.07 -2.55
C GLY A 96 4.75 -4.13 -4.03
N GLN A 97 4.69 -2.99 -4.75
CA GLN A 97 5.23 -2.87 -6.12
C GLN A 97 6.74 -3.15 -6.15
N GLN A 98 7.52 -2.56 -5.23
CA GLN A 98 8.95 -2.82 -5.17
C GLN A 98 9.23 -4.30 -4.93
N LEU A 99 8.54 -4.92 -3.98
CA LEU A 99 8.69 -6.35 -3.66
C LEU A 99 8.30 -7.25 -4.84
N GLY A 100 7.27 -6.87 -5.62
CA GLY A 100 6.84 -7.59 -6.83
C GLY A 100 7.93 -7.72 -7.91
N THR A 101 8.90 -6.80 -7.92
CA THR A 101 10.02 -6.82 -8.89
C THR A 101 11.22 -7.65 -8.45
N LEU A 102 11.27 -8.12 -7.20
CA LEU A 102 12.44 -8.81 -6.62
C LEU A 102 12.46 -10.32 -6.92
N GLN A 103 12.27 -10.71 -8.18
CA GLN A 103 12.10 -12.11 -8.60
C GLN A 103 13.28 -13.02 -8.27
N TYR A 104 14.49 -12.48 -8.16
CA TYR A 104 15.70 -13.24 -7.81
C TYR A 104 15.98 -13.31 -6.30
N LEU A 105 15.24 -12.56 -5.48
CA LEU A 105 15.48 -12.46 -4.03
C LEU A 105 14.31 -13.04 -3.21
N LEU A 106 13.08 -12.88 -3.68
CA LEU A 106 11.89 -13.36 -2.98
C LEU A 106 11.32 -14.63 -3.64
N PRO A 107 10.61 -15.47 -2.86
CA PRO A 107 9.90 -16.60 -3.42
C PRO A 107 8.94 -16.19 -4.54
N ILE A 108 8.74 -17.08 -5.52
CA ILE A 108 7.91 -16.80 -6.69
C ILE A 108 6.47 -16.48 -6.29
N GLU A 109 5.97 -17.05 -5.21
CA GLU A 109 4.65 -16.81 -4.66
C GLU A 109 4.47 -15.35 -4.25
N TYR A 110 5.50 -14.72 -3.66
CA TYR A 110 5.47 -13.30 -3.29
C TYR A 110 5.50 -12.40 -4.51
N THR A 111 6.43 -12.62 -5.43
CA THR A 111 6.60 -11.73 -6.59
C THR A 111 5.42 -11.82 -7.56
N SER A 112 4.93 -13.03 -7.84
CA SER A 112 3.75 -13.25 -8.69
C SER A 112 2.49 -12.64 -8.08
N THR A 113 2.24 -12.84 -6.79
CA THR A 113 1.05 -12.31 -6.10
C THR A 113 1.07 -10.78 -6.02
N LEU A 114 2.23 -10.18 -5.72
CA LEU A 114 2.36 -8.72 -5.62
C LEU A 114 2.43 -8.03 -6.99
N SER A 115 2.68 -8.77 -8.07
CA SER A 115 2.71 -8.22 -9.43
C SER A 115 1.42 -7.46 -9.80
N VAL A 116 0.28 -7.88 -9.23
CA VAL A 116 -1.02 -7.24 -9.43
C VAL A 116 -1.07 -5.81 -8.90
N LEU A 117 -0.15 -5.41 -8.01
CA LEU A 117 -0.06 -4.04 -7.52
C LEU A 117 0.52 -3.09 -8.56
N HIS A 118 1.14 -3.61 -9.62
CA HIS A 118 1.54 -2.82 -10.78
C HIS A 118 0.38 -2.59 -11.77
N SER A 119 -0.72 -3.35 -11.65
CA SER A 119 -1.87 -3.25 -12.55
C SER A 119 -2.67 -1.98 -12.29
N LYS A 120 -2.97 -1.24 -13.38
CA LYS A 120 -3.73 0.03 -13.49
C LYS A 120 -3.92 0.81 -12.19
N ALA A 121 -3.18 1.89 -12.05
CA ALA A 121 -3.43 2.88 -11.02
C ALA A 121 -4.90 3.37 -11.08
N PRO A 122 -5.53 3.64 -9.92
CA PRO A 122 -6.91 4.09 -9.88
C PRO A 122 -7.07 5.44 -10.58
N GLU A 123 -7.99 5.50 -11.53
CA GLU A 123 -8.33 6.75 -12.21
C GLU A 123 -9.22 7.63 -11.31
N SER A 124 -8.78 8.86 -11.10
CA SER A 124 -9.56 9.95 -10.54
C SER A 124 -10.40 10.61 -11.63
N LYS A 125 -11.58 11.09 -11.21
CA LYS A 125 -12.47 11.84 -12.08
C LYS A 125 -11.80 13.13 -12.54
N LEU A 126 -11.95 13.47 -13.82
CA LEU A 126 -11.39 14.70 -14.41
C LEU A 126 -11.81 15.95 -13.61
N SER A 127 -13.07 16.02 -13.17
CA SER A 127 -13.58 17.13 -12.38
C SER A 127 -12.87 17.35 -11.04
N ASP A 128 -12.34 16.30 -10.42
CA ASP A 128 -11.54 16.43 -9.20
C ASP A 128 -10.10 16.83 -9.52
N LEU A 129 -9.56 16.39 -10.67
CA LEU A 129 -8.24 16.77 -11.16
C LEU A 129 -8.20 18.23 -11.61
N GLU A 130 -9.27 18.73 -12.22
CA GLU A 130 -9.45 20.14 -12.56
C GLU A 130 -9.41 21.02 -11.30
N LYS A 131 -10.05 20.60 -10.22
CA LYS A 131 -9.94 21.31 -8.93
C LYS A 131 -8.51 21.32 -8.42
N VAL A 132 -7.80 20.19 -8.51
CA VAL A 132 -6.38 20.12 -8.12
C VAL A 132 -5.53 21.06 -8.97
N PHE A 133 -5.75 21.09 -10.29
CA PHE A 133 -5.05 21.98 -11.22
C PHE A 133 -5.33 23.46 -10.87
N ASN A 134 -6.60 23.84 -10.74
CA ASN A 134 -7.02 25.20 -10.44
C ASN A 134 -6.48 25.67 -9.10
N ASN A 135 -6.48 24.81 -8.08
CA ASN A 135 -5.93 25.14 -6.76
C ASN A 135 -4.40 25.28 -6.77
N SER A 136 -3.72 24.61 -7.70
CA SER A 136 -2.25 24.63 -7.79
C SER A 136 -1.72 25.82 -8.59
N LEU A 137 -2.43 26.22 -9.65
CA LEU A 137 -1.99 27.27 -10.59
C LEU A 137 -2.84 28.55 -10.56
N GLY A 138 -3.98 28.55 -9.85
CA GLY A 138 -4.88 29.71 -9.75
C GLY A 138 -5.65 30.04 -11.03
N THR A 139 -5.64 29.15 -12.03
CA THR A 139 -6.23 29.35 -13.36
C THR A 139 -6.89 28.07 -13.85
N LYS A 140 -7.82 28.17 -14.80
CA LYS A 140 -8.52 27.02 -15.39
C LYS A 140 -7.72 26.36 -16.50
N LEU A 141 -7.94 25.06 -16.74
CA LEU A 141 -7.34 24.34 -17.88
C LEU A 141 -7.58 25.09 -19.21
N GLU A 142 -8.80 25.58 -19.41
CA GLU A 142 -9.22 26.32 -20.61
C GLU A 142 -8.46 27.64 -20.80
N GLU A 143 -7.90 28.24 -19.74
CA GLU A 143 -7.13 29.49 -19.84
C GLU A 143 -5.67 29.23 -20.23
N VAL A 144 -5.16 28.03 -19.97
CA VAL A 144 -3.77 27.64 -20.21
C VAL A 144 -3.59 26.87 -21.52
N PHE A 145 -4.55 26.00 -21.85
CA PHE A 145 -4.45 25.07 -22.97
C PHE A 145 -5.46 25.38 -24.07
N VAL A 146 -5.00 25.37 -25.33
CA VAL A 146 -5.86 25.55 -26.51
C VAL A 146 -6.61 24.27 -26.83
N ASP A 147 -6.01 23.13 -26.50
CA ASP A 147 -6.58 21.80 -26.62
C ASP A 147 -6.10 20.97 -25.42
N PHE A 148 -7.03 20.28 -24.77
CA PHE A 148 -6.75 19.40 -23.63
C PHE A 148 -7.54 18.11 -23.83
N ASN A 149 -6.85 16.99 -24.05
CA ASN A 149 -7.50 15.70 -24.20
C ASN A 149 -8.04 15.26 -22.84
N THR A 150 -9.37 15.08 -22.73
CA THR A 150 -10.03 14.66 -21.49
C THR A 150 -9.82 13.18 -21.16
N GLN A 151 -9.34 12.39 -22.12
CA GLN A 151 -8.89 11.02 -21.89
C GLN A 151 -7.43 11.03 -21.42
N PRO A 152 -7.12 10.38 -20.28
CA PRO A 152 -5.76 10.32 -19.79
C PRO A 152 -4.88 9.54 -20.78
N TYR A 153 -3.71 10.08 -21.09
CA TYR A 153 -2.66 9.38 -21.82
C TYR A 153 -2.10 8.22 -20.99
N GLY A 154 -2.02 8.40 -19.66
CA GLY A 154 -1.58 7.37 -18.74
C GLY A 154 -1.95 7.67 -17.29
N VAL A 155 -2.07 6.61 -16.49
CA VAL A 155 -2.49 6.68 -15.09
C VAL A 155 -1.39 6.04 -14.26
N ALA A 156 -0.79 6.83 -13.37
CA ALA A 156 0.26 6.39 -12.45
C ALA A 156 -0.24 6.45 -11.01
N SER A 157 0.46 5.79 -10.08
CA SER A 157 0.00 5.64 -8.69
C SER A 157 -0.25 6.96 -7.92
N LEU A 158 0.34 8.07 -8.36
CA LEU A 158 0.21 9.39 -7.73
C LEU A 158 -0.44 10.44 -8.63
N ALA A 159 -0.58 10.18 -9.93
CA ALA A 159 -0.97 11.21 -10.88
C ALA A 159 -1.51 10.62 -12.18
N GLN A 160 -2.33 11.40 -12.87
CA GLN A 160 -2.73 11.16 -14.25
C GLN A 160 -1.98 12.09 -15.20
N VAL A 161 -1.65 11.57 -16.37
CA VAL A 161 -0.97 12.30 -17.43
C VAL A 161 -1.94 12.48 -18.58
N TYR A 162 -2.04 13.72 -19.06
CA TYR A 162 -2.88 14.12 -20.19
C TYR A 162 -2.03 14.72 -21.30
N SER A 163 -2.48 14.60 -22.55
CA SER A 163 -1.88 15.34 -23.66
C SER A 163 -2.65 16.66 -23.83
N ALA A 164 -1.92 17.77 -23.91
CA ALA A 164 -2.50 19.09 -24.14
C ALA A 164 -1.61 19.93 -25.06
N ARG A 165 -2.12 21.10 -25.46
CA ARG A 165 -1.37 22.10 -26.24
C ARG A 165 -1.46 23.47 -25.58
N LEU A 166 -0.33 24.11 -25.34
CA LEU A 166 -0.27 25.42 -24.67
C LEU A 166 -0.85 26.53 -25.55
N LYS A 167 -1.61 27.45 -24.94
CA LYS A 167 -2.11 28.67 -25.64
C LYS A 167 -0.99 29.66 -25.96
N SER A 168 -0.01 29.78 -25.08
CA SER A 168 1.07 30.78 -25.21
C SER A 168 2.05 30.47 -26.35
N SER A 169 2.42 29.20 -26.52
CA SER A 169 3.44 28.77 -27.48
C SER A 169 2.94 27.84 -28.59
N GLY A 170 1.75 27.25 -28.44
CA GLY A 170 1.25 26.22 -29.35
C GLY A 170 1.93 24.85 -29.21
N GLU A 171 2.85 24.69 -28.26
CA GLU A 171 3.61 23.46 -28.04
C GLU A 171 2.73 22.34 -27.46
N LYS A 172 2.97 21.10 -27.91
CA LYS A 172 2.30 19.90 -27.38
C LYS A 172 3.02 19.44 -26.11
N VAL A 173 2.29 19.35 -25.00
CA VAL A 173 2.83 19.05 -23.67
C VAL A 173 2.14 17.85 -23.02
N ALA A 174 2.85 17.20 -22.10
CA ALA A 174 2.29 16.19 -21.20
C ALA A 174 1.96 16.86 -19.85
N VAL A 175 0.68 16.91 -19.48
CA VAL A 175 0.20 17.54 -18.26
C VAL A 175 0.00 16.47 -17.20
N LYS A 176 0.86 16.44 -16.18
CA LYS A 176 0.77 15.50 -15.06
C LYS A 176 0.04 16.15 -13.89
N ILE A 177 -1.16 15.67 -13.58
CA ILE A 177 -2.00 16.17 -12.48
C ILE A 177 -2.00 15.13 -11.36
N GLN A 178 -1.61 15.55 -10.16
CA GLN A 178 -1.60 14.69 -8.98
C GLN A 178 -3.02 14.29 -8.56
N HIS A 179 -3.23 13.05 -8.12
CA HIS A 179 -4.54 12.65 -7.59
C HIS A 179 -4.87 13.41 -6.29
N PRO A 180 -6.15 13.78 -6.06
CA PRO A 180 -6.55 14.57 -4.89
C PRO A 180 -6.24 13.87 -3.55
N PHE A 181 -6.27 12.54 -3.52
CA PHE A 181 -5.97 11.76 -2.31
C PHE A 181 -4.48 11.71 -1.94
N VAL A 182 -3.56 12.14 -2.82
CA VAL A 182 -2.12 12.02 -2.54
C VAL A 182 -1.73 12.93 -1.38
N LYS A 183 -2.20 14.17 -1.34
CA LYS A 183 -1.88 15.11 -0.25
C LYS A 183 -2.24 14.55 1.12
N SER A 184 -3.47 14.06 1.27
CA SER A 184 -3.93 13.49 2.55
C SER A 184 -3.19 12.19 2.89
N ARG A 185 -2.91 11.33 1.91
CA ARG A 185 -2.14 10.10 2.13
C ARG A 185 -0.69 10.38 2.49
N THR A 186 -0.03 11.36 1.88
CA THR A 186 1.37 11.70 2.17
C THR A 186 1.54 12.20 3.60
N VAL A 187 0.62 13.02 4.12
CA VAL A 187 0.65 13.45 5.53
C VAL A 187 0.55 12.25 6.47
N ILE A 188 -0.37 11.32 6.20
CA ILE A 188 -0.52 10.10 6.99
C ILE A 188 0.71 9.21 6.84
N ASP A 189 1.26 9.08 5.63
CA ASP A 189 2.45 8.26 5.36
C ASP A 189 3.67 8.80 6.10
N LEU A 190 3.85 10.14 6.16
CA LEU A 190 4.91 10.78 6.93
C LEU A 190 4.72 10.55 8.43
N ALA A 191 3.51 10.80 8.95
CA ALA A 191 3.19 10.54 10.35
C ALA A 191 3.35 9.05 10.71
N THR A 192 3.06 8.15 9.78
CA THR A 192 3.31 6.72 9.94
C THR A 192 4.82 6.51 10.09
N ILE A 193 5.66 7.03 9.20
CA ILE A 193 7.12 6.85 9.31
C ILE A 193 7.67 7.44 10.62
N GLU A 194 7.21 8.61 11.04
CA GLU A 194 7.64 9.27 12.27
C GLU A 194 7.26 8.49 13.55
N VAL A 195 6.08 7.88 13.60
CA VAL A 195 5.65 7.05 14.74
C VAL A 195 6.38 5.70 14.77
N GLY A 196 6.89 5.24 13.63
CA GLY A 196 7.62 3.98 13.50
C GLY A 196 9.12 4.08 13.81
N LEU A 197 9.67 5.29 13.95
CA LEU A 197 11.05 5.57 14.38
C LEU A 197 11.08 5.92 15.88
#